data_AF-A0A353N314-F1
#
_entry.id   AF-A0A353N314-F1
#
_cell.length_a   1.000
_cell.length_b   1.000
_cell.length_c   1.000
_cell.angle_alpha   90.00
_cell.angle_beta   90.00
_cell.angle_gamma   90.00
#
_symmetry.space_group_name_H-M   'P 1'
#
loop_
_entity.id
_entity.type
_entity.pdbx_description
1 polymer ?
#
loop_
_entity_poly.entity_id
_entity_poly.type
_entity_poly.pdbx_seq_one_letter_code
_entity_poly.pdbx_strand_id
1 'polypeptide(L)'
;AVLPEAEDVDIDIRQEDLKIDTYRASGAGGQHVNMTDSAVRITHLPTGLVVTCQDERSQIKNRIKAMNFLKAKLYDMELREQQAKMAAERKGQVGTGDRSERVRTYNYPQNRVTDHRIGLTLYRLESMLEGDLQEMISALIMADQSEKMRSLEG
;
A
#
# COMPACT_ATOMS: atom_id res chain seq x y z
N ALA A 1 14.03 -5.98 4.19
CA ALA A 1 13.35 -5.30 3.07
C ALA A 1 13.70 -3.82 3.12
N VAL A 2 14.00 -3.23 1.97
CA VAL A 2 14.16 -1.78 1.81
C VAL A 2 12.96 -1.33 0.99
N LEU A 3 12.13 -0.45 1.55
CA LEU A 3 10.95 0.09 0.90
C LEU A 3 11.08 1.62 0.90
N PRO A 4 10.71 2.31 -0.19
CA PRO A 4 10.64 3.76 -0.20
C PRO A 4 9.61 4.26 0.82
N GLU A 5 9.78 5.50 1.29
CA GLU A 5 8.80 6.15 2.17
C GLU A 5 7.45 6.29 1.44
N ALA A 6 6.36 5.97 2.14
CA ALA A 6 5.01 6.10 1.61
C ALA A 6 4.52 7.54 1.80
N GLU A 7 4.01 8.16 0.74
CA GLU A 7 3.27 9.42 0.83
C GLU A 7 1.89 9.20 1.47
N ASP A 8 1.38 10.22 2.16
CA ASP A 8 0.03 10.21 2.72
C ASP A 8 -1.01 10.06 1.60
N VAL A 9 -1.96 9.15 1.78
CA VAL A 9 -3.06 8.95 0.84
C VAL A 9 -4.07 10.09 0.98
N ASP A 10 -3.98 11.09 0.10
CA ASP A 10 -5.05 12.10 -0.02
C ASP A 10 -6.12 11.59 -0.99
N ILE A 11 -7.38 11.71 -0.56
CA ILE A 11 -8.54 11.32 -1.36
C ILE A 11 -9.31 12.55 -1.74
N ASP A 12 -9.14 12.93 -3.00
CA ASP A 12 -9.99 13.89 -3.68
C ASP A 12 -11.26 13.21 -4.19
N ILE A 13 -12.41 13.70 -3.75
CA ILE A 13 -13.71 13.18 -4.19
C ILE A 13 -14.34 14.23 -5.09
N ARG A 14 -14.38 13.94 -6.39
CA ARG A 14 -15.05 14.82 -7.35
C ARG A 14 -16.56 14.64 -7.26
N GLN A 15 -17.28 15.74 -7.40
CA GLN A 15 -18.75 15.69 -7.35
C GLN A 15 -19.37 14.95 -8.53
N GLU A 16 -18.69 14.93 -9.68
CA GLU A 16 -19.10 14.20 -10.89
C GLU A 16 -19.12 12.67 -10.69
N ASP A 17 -18.29 12.16 -9.78
CA ASP A 17 -18.20 10.73 -9.47
C ASP A 17 -19.22 10.26 -8.43
N LEU A 18 -20.10 11.16 -7.97
CA LEU A 18 -21.07 10.88 -6.92
C LEU A 18 -22.50 10.90 -7.44
N LYS A 19 -23.19 9.77 -7.24
CA LYS A 19 -24.64 9.72 -7.35
C LYS A 19 -25.27 9.87 -5.97
N ILE A 20 -26.07 10.91 -5.79
CA ILE A 20 -26.71 11.24 -4.52
C ILE A 20 -28.22 11.09 -4.65
N ASP A 21 -28.77 10.09 -3.98
CA ASP A 21 -30.19 9.79 -3.94
C ASP A 21 -30.76 10.18 -2.57
N THR A 22 -31.93 10.82 -2.56
CA THR A 22 -32.63 11.21 -1.33
C THR A 22 -33.94 10.45 -1.21
N TYR A 23 -34.25 9.96 -0.02
CA TYR A 23 -35.43 9.13 0.21
C TYR A 23 -36.00 9.33 1.61
N ARG A 24 -37.18 8.75 1.85
CA ARG A 24 -37.84 8.74 3.16
C ARG A 24 -37.00 7.95 4.16
N ALA A 25 -36.74 8.54 5.32
CA ALA A 25 -36.05 7.82 6.39
C ALA A 25 -36.92 6.66 6.89
N SER A 26 -36.29 5.52 7.20
CA SER A 26 -36.99 4.35 7.74
C SER A 26 -36.96 4.38 9.27
N GLY A 27 -38.09 4.20 9.95
CA GLY A 27 -38.11 4.01 11.42
C GLY A 27 -39.41 4.45 12.10
N ALA A 28 -39.44 4.28 13.43
CA ALA A 28 -40.55 4.72 14.28
C ALA A 28 -40.56 6.25 14.41
N GLY A 29 -40.96 6.93 13.35
CA GLY A 29 -41.10 8.38 13.31
C GLY A 29 -42.54 8.78 13.10
N GLY A 30 -42.98 9.84 13.78
CA GLY A 30 -44.30 10.43 13.56
C GLY A 30 -44.46 11.00 12.15
N GLN A 31 -45.50 11.82 11.94
CA GLN A 31 -45.85 12.39 10.62
C GLN A 31 -44.64 12.97 9.84
N HIS A 32 -43.68 13.58 10.54
CA HIS A 32 -42.49 14.17 9.93
C HIS A 32 -41.57 13.15 9.23
N VAL A 33 -41.47 11.90 9.70
CA VAL A 33 -40.62 10.88 9.04
C VAL A 33 -41.30 10.31 7.81
N ASN A 34 -42.64 10.23 7.82
CA ASN A 34 -43.42 9.78 6.68
C ASN A 34 -43.53 10.85 5.57
N MET A 35 -43.45 12.14 5.92
CA MET A 35 -43.68 13.26 5.01
C MET A 35 -42.42 14.03 4.59
N THR A 36 -41.24 13.79 5.18
CA THR A 36 -39.98 14.48 4.80
C THR A 36 -38.92 13.53 4.23
N ASP A 37 -38.32 13.86 3.09
CA ASP A 37 -37.24 13.10 2.45
C ASP A 37 -35.87 13.48 3.05
N SER A 38 -35.62 13.03 4.28
CA SER A 38 -34.41 13.39 5.03
C SER A 38 -33.24 12.42 4.87
N ALA A 39 -33.46 11.17 4.44
CA ALA A 39 -32.40 10.19 4.29
C ALA A 39 -31.61 10.39 2.98
N VAL A 40 -30.30 10.20 3.04
CA VAL A 40 -29.39 10.40 1.92
C VAL A 40 -28.59 9.12 1.67
N ARG A 41 -28.52 8.72 0.40
CA ARG A 41 -27.64 7.67 -0.12
C ARG A 41 -26.65 8.31 -1.08
N ILE A 42 -25.37 8.06 -0.89
CA ILE A 42 -24.30 8.49 -1.79
C ILE A 42 -23.64 7.24 -2.35
N THR A 43 -23.54 7.16 -3.66
CA THR A 43 -22.83 6.11 -4.38
C THR A 43 -21.63 6.73 -5.08
N HIS A 44 -20.43 6.22 -4.81
CA HIS A 44 -19.24 6.54 -5.56
C HIS A 44 -19.17 5.66 -6.80
N LEU A 45 -19.36 6.25 -7.98
CA LEU A 45 -19.48 5.53 -9.25
C LEU A 45 -18.22 4.72 -9.60
N PRO A 46 -16.98 5.24 -9.43
CA PRO A 46 -15.78 4.50 -9.79
C PRO A 46 -15.55 3.23 -8.95
N THR A 47 -15.83 3.29 -7.64
CA THR A 47 -15.58 2.15 -6.74
C THR A 47 -16.82 1.30 -6.46
N GLY A 48 -18.01 1.77 -6.88
CA GLY A 48 -19.30 1.14 -6.56
C GLY A 48 -19.69 1.23 -5.07
N LEU A 49 -18.94 1.98 -4.25
CA LEU A 49 -19.18 2.07 -2.81
C LEU A 49 -20.45 2.89 -2.54
N VAL A 50 -21.36 2.32 -1.75
CA VAL A 50 -22.61 2.95 -1.34
C VAL A 50 -22.60 3.24 0.15
N VAL A 51 -22.89 4.48 0.53
CA VAL A 51 -23.02 4.93 1.91
C VAL A 51 -24.39 5.58 2.11
N THR A 52 -25.05 5.28 3.22
CA THR A 52 -26.35 5.85 3.58
C THR A 52 -26.31 6.52 4.95
N CYS A 53 -27.00 7.65 5.12
CA CYS A 53 -27.15 8.31 6.40
C CYS A 53 -28.57 8.86 6.56
N GLN A 54 -29.18 8.60 7.73
CA GLN A 54 -30.54 9.04 8.08
C GLN A 54 -30.67 9.48 9.55
N ASP A 55 -29.55 9.76 10.22
CA ASP A 55 -29.51 10.00 11.67
C ASP A 55 -30.17 11.32 12.06
N GLU A 56 -30.07 12.33 11.19
CA GLU A 56 -30.57 13.67 11.44
C GLU A 56 -31.91 13.91 10.75
N ARG A 57 -32.72 14.81 11.29
CA ARG A 57 -33.96 15.27 10.63
C ARG A 57 -33.70 16.10 9.37
N SER A 58 -32.48 16.64 9.22
CA SER A 58 -32.09 17.49 8.10
C SER A 58 -31.30 16.72 7.04
N GLN A 59 -31.78 16.79 5.80
CA GLN A 59 -31.11 16.21 4.63
C GLN A 59 -29.68 16.71 4.46
N ILE A 60 -29.42 18.02 4.65
CA ILE A 60 -28.08 18.61 4.48
C ILE A 60 -27.10 18.00 5.50
N LYS A 61 -27.51 17.87 6.76
CA LYS A 61 -26.68 17.26 7.79
C LYS A 61 -26.38 15.79 7.48
N ASN A 62 -27.37 15.04 6.99
CA ASN A 62 -27.18 13.66 6.56
C ASN A 62 -26.25 13.55 5.33
N ARG A 63 -26.33 14.49 4.38
CA ARG A 63 -25.42 14.54 3.23
C ARG A 63 -23.97 14.78 3.65
N ILE A 64 -23.73 15.72 4.57
CA ILE A 64 -22.38 16.01 5.08
C ILE A 64 -21.81 14.78 5.81
N LYS A 65 -22.60 14.14 6.69
CA LYS A 65 -22.18 12.92 7.39
C LYS A 65 -21.91 11.78 6.40
N ALA A 66 -22.79 11.55 5.44
CA ALA A 66 -22.60 10.53 4.41
C ALA A 66 -21.33 10.77 3.58
N MET A 67 -21.01 12.03 3.26
CA MET A 67 -19.76 12.37 2.57
C MET A 67 -18.53 12.06 3.42
N ASN A 68 -18.55 12.40 4.71
CA ASN A 68 -17.44 12.09 5.63
C ASN A 68 -17.24 10.57 5.77
N PHE A 69 -18.32 9.81 5.86
CA PHE A 69 -18.25 8.35 5.87
C PHE A 69 -17.72 7.78 4.56
N LEU A 70 -18.14 8.33 3.43
CA LEU A 70 -17.62 7.93 2.12
C LEU A 70 -16.10 8.17 2.04
N LYS A 71 -15.63 9.36 2.44
CA LYS A 71 -14.19 9.69 2.46
C LYS A 71 -13.41 8.73 3.35
N ALA A 72 -13.89 8.47 4.57
CA ALA A 72 -13.24 7.55 5.49
C ALA A 72 -13.16 6.11 4.94
N LYS A 73 -14.20 5.65 4.25
CA LYS A 73 -14.24 4.31 3.64
C LYS A 73 -13.32 4.18 2.44
N LEU A 74 -13.29 5.18 1.55
CA LEU A 74 -12.35 5.20 0.43
C LEU A 74 -10.90 5.23 0.94
N TYR A 75 -10.63 5.97 2.02
CA TYR A 75 -9.31 6.04 2.64
C TYR A 75 -8.85 4.70 3.17
N ASP A 76 -9.71 4.02 3.93
CA ASP A 76 -9.43 2.68 4.45
C ASP A 76 -9.24 1.65 3.33
N MET A 77 -9.96 1.76 2.20
CA MET A 77 -9.75 0.88 1.04
C MET A 77 -8.37 1.08 0.41
N GLU A 78 -8.01 2.33 0.09
CA GLU A 78 -6.74 2.65 -0.56
C GLU A 78 -5.55 2.31 0.35
N LEU A 79 -5.66 2.65 1.64
CA LEU A 79 -4.64 2.31 2.63
C LEU A 79 -4.43 0.79 2.73
N ARG A 80 -5.52 0.00 2.74
CA ARG A 80 -5.42 -1.47 2.76
C ARG A 80 -4.78 -2.01 1.48
N GLU A 81 -5.12 -1.46 0.33
CA GLU A 81 -4.52 -1.88 -0.94
C GLU A 81 -3.01 -1.58 -0.96
N GLN A 82 -2.62 -0.37 -0.53
CA GLN A 82 -1.21 0.02 -0.41
C GLN A 82 -0.47 -0.88 0.57
N GLN A 83 -1.04 -1.14 1.75
CA GLN A 83 -0.47 -2.06 2.74
C GLN A 83 -0.35 -3.49 2.21
N ALA A 84 -1.35 -3.98 1.48
CA ALA A 84 -1.32 -5.30 0.87
C ALA A 84 -0.21 -5.41 -0.20
N LYS A 85 -0.05 -4.38 -1.04
CA LYS A 85 1.05 -4.29 -2.02
C LYS A 85 2.41 -4.30 -1.31
N MET A 86 2.60 -3.43 -0.32
CA MET A 86 3.84 -3.39 0.47
C MET A 86 4.12 -4.70 1.20
N ALA A 87 3.10 -5.35 1.76
CA ALA A 87 3.25 -6.64 2.43
C ALA A 87 3.64 -7.74 1.44
N ALA A 88 3.06 -7.76 0.25
CA ALA A 88 3.42 -8.69 -0.82
C ALA A 88 4.86 -8.47 -1.29
N GLU A 89 5.26 -7.23 -1.56
CA GLU A 89 6.63 -6.87 -1.93
C GLU A 89 7.64 -7.23 -0.83
N ARG A 90 7.32 -6.90 0.43
CA ARG A 90 8.15 -7.27 1.59
C ARG A 90 8.29 -8.78 1.71
N LYS A 91 7.22 -9.54 1.52
CA LYS A 91 7.24 -11.01 1.56
C LYS A 91 8.02 -11.61 0.38
N GLY A 92 8.05 -10.92 -0.77
CA GLY A 92 8.93 -11.30 -1.88
C GLY A 92 10.42 -11.04 -1.59
N GLN A 93 10.73 -9.92 -0.91
CA GLN A 93 12.12 -9.57 -0.56
C GLN A 93 12.67 -10.33 0.66
N VAL A 94 11.79 -10.65 1.62
CA VAL A 94 12.12 -11.42 2.81
C VAL A 94 11.68 -12.84 2.53
N GLY A 95 12.61 -13.66 2.05
CA GLY A 95 12.38 -15.08 1.78
C GLY A 95 11.87 -15.84 3.01
N THR A 96 11.57 -17.12 2.82
CA THR A 96 11.07 -18.04 3.86
C THR A 96 12.03 -18.21 5.04
N GLY A 97 13.27 -17.74 4.92
CA GLY A 97 14.30 -17.83 5.96
C GLY A 97 15.06 -19.15 5.93
N ASP A 98 14.91 -19.91 4.84
CA ASP A 98 15.70 -21.11 4.60
C ASP A 98 17.17 -20.75 4.35
N ARG A 99 18.08 -21.65 4.74
CA ARG A 99 19.53 -21.47 4.58
C ARG A 99 19.95 -21.35 3.11
N SER A 100 19.11 -21.84 2.20
CA SER A 100 19.29 -21.75 0.75
C SER A 100 19.09 -20.32 0.20
N GLU A 101 18.36 -19.45 0.90
CA GLU A 101 18.06 -18.08 0.50
C GLU A 101 19.05 -17.04 1.08
N ARG A 102 20.17 -17.52 1.64
CA ARG A 102 21.15 -16.67 2.32
C ARG A 102 21.84 -15.72 1.33
N VAL A 103 21.53 -14.43 1.42
CA VAL A 103 22.15 -13.38 0.57
C VAL A 103 23.67 -13.29 0.78
N ARG A 104 24.13 -13.28 2.03
CA ARG A 104 25.57 -13.13 2.37
C ARG A 104 25.99 -13.99 3.55
N THR A 105 27.27 -14.35 3.59
CA THR A 105 27.94 -14.99 4.73
C THR A 105 29.10 -14.14 5.19
N TYR A 106 29.09 -13.79 6.46
CA TYR A 106 30.19 -13.07 7.11
C TYR A 106 30.99 -14.08 7.94
N ASN A 107 32.25 -14.28 7.60
CA ASN A 107 33.16 -15.22 8.27
C ASN A 107 34.31 -14.44 8.91
N TYR A 108 34.20 -14.21 10.21
CA TYR A 108 35.19 -13.47 11.00
C TYR A 108 36.55 -14.16 11.08
N PRO A 109 36.65 -15.48 11.41
CA PRO A 109 37.96 -16.14 11.50
C PRO A 109 38.82 -16.07 10.23
N GLN A 110 38.19 -15.97 9.05
CA GLN A 110 38.86 -15.89 7.75
C GLN A 110 38.86 -14.49 7.14
N ASN A 111 38.41 -13.47 7.89
CA ASN A 111 38.23 -12.09 7.43
C ASN A 111 37.53 -11.99 6.07
N ARG A 112 36.48 -12.79 5.86
CA ARG A 112 35.89 -12.99 4.53
C ARG A 112 34.38 -12.79 4.53
N VAL A 113 33.88 -12.25 3.43
CA VAL A 113 32.46 -12.15 3.13
C VAL A 113 32.16 -12.76 1.76
N THR A 114 31.12 -13.58 1.69
CA THR A 114 30.65 -14.21 0.45
C THR A 114 29.22 -13.77 0.17
N ASP A 115 28.96 -13.19 -1.00
CA ASP A 115 27.62 -12.90 -1.50
C ASP A 115 27.16 -14.03 -2.41
N HIS A 116 26.13 -14.77 -1.99
CA HIS A 116 25.67 -15.97 -2.69
C HIS A 116 24.83 -15.66 -3.92
N ARG A 117 24.37 -14.41 -4.10
CA ARG A 117 23.60 -14.03 -5.29
C ARG A 117 24.42 -14.10 -6.57
N ILE A 118 25.71 -13.73 -6.46
CA ILE A 118 26.65 -13.71 -7.59
C ILE A 118 27.86 -14.63 -7.38
N GLY A 119 27.91 -15.34 -6.24
CA GLY A 119 29.03 -16.21 -5.86
C GLY A 119 30.34 -15.47 -5.54
N LEU A 120 30.31 -14.15 -5.36
CA LEU A 120 31.49 -13.32 -5.11
C LEU A 120 31.97 -13.49 -3.67
N THR A 121 33.28 -13.67 -3.49
CA THR A 121 33.90 -13.79 -2.18
C THR A 121 35.04 -12.79 -2.04
N LEU A 122 34.97 -11.93 -1.02
CA LEU A 122 35.96 -10.90 -0.72
C LEU A 122 36.63 -11.16 0.65
N TYR A 123 37.95 -11.02 0.72
CA TYR A 123 38.77 -11.21 1.93
C TYR A 123 39.08 -9.88 2.61
N ARG A 124 38.04 -9.11 2.93
CA ARG A 124 38.15 -7.77 3.51
C ARG A 124 36.93 -7.44 4.37
N LEU A 125 36.53 -8.39 5.22
CA LEU A 125 35.33 -8.25 6.05
C LEU A 125 35.40 -7.00 6.94
N GLU A 126 36.54 -6.75 7.58
CA GLU A 126 36.74 -5.58 8.46
C GLU A 126 36.46 -4.25 7.72
N SER A 127 37.09 -4.01 6.58
CA SER A 127 36.89 -2.80 5.78
C SER A 127 35.44 -2.64 5.31
N MET A 128 34.77 -3.75 4.96
CA MET A 128 33.35 -3.71 4.60
C MET A 128 32.44 -3.36 5.78
N LEU A 129 32.77 -3.79 7.00
CA LEU A 129 32.04 -3.42 8.21
C LEU A 129 32.26 -1.95 8.59
N GLU A 130 33.41 -1.39 8.23
CA GLU A 130 33.72 0.04 8.38
C GLU A 130 33.05 0.93 7.32
N GLY A 131 32.36 0.34 6.33
CA GLY A 131 31.56 1.05 5.34
C GLY A 131 32.12 1.05 3.91
N ASP A 132 33.28 0.42 3.67
CA ASP A 132 33.82 0.25 2.32
C ASP A 132 33.08 -0.86 1.55
N LEU A 133 31.86 -0.54 1.12
CA LEU A 133 30.96 -1.47 0.43
C LEU A 133 31.01 -1.33 -1.10
N GLN A 134 31.79 -0.39 -1.62
CA GLN A 134 31.70 0.06 -3.01
C GLN A 134 31.99 -1.06 -4.02
N GLU A 135 33.00 -1.89 -3.73
CA GLU A 135 33.40 -3.01 -4.59
C GLU A 135 32.29 -4.06 -4.69
N MET A 136 31.68 -4.41 -3.56
CA MET A 136 30.58 -5.37 -3.51
C MET A 136 29.34 -4.82 -4.23
N ILE A 137 28.99 -3.55 -4.02
CA ILE A 137 27.83 -2.92 -4.66
C ILE A 137 28.01 -2.89 -6.18
N SER A 138 29.19 -2.46 -6.65
CA SER A 138 29.48 -2.36 -8.08
C SER A 138 29.39 -3.72 -8.78
N ALA A 139 29.93 -4.77 -8.15
CA ALA A 139 29.85 -6.14 -8.69
C ALA A 139 28.40 -6.64 -8.79
N LEU A 140 27.55 -6.33 -7.81
CA LEU A 140 26.13 -6.69 -7.82
C LEU A 140 25.36 -5.95 -8.91
N ILE A 141 25.62 -4.65 -9.11
CA ILE A 141 24.99 -3.85 -10.16
C ILE A 141 25.35 -4.40 -11.54
N MET A 142 26.63 -4.72 -11.77
CA MET A 142 27.09 -5.27 -13.05
C MET A 142 26.43 -6.63 -13.35
N ALA A 143 26.30 -7.50 -12.34
CA ALA A 143 25.64 -8.79 -12.52
C ALA A 143 24.15 -8.63 -12.88
N ASP A 144 23.41 -7.77 -12.16
CA ASP A 144 21.99 -7.49 -12.44
C ASP A 144 21.79 -6.88 -13.84
N GLN A 145 22.66 -5.95 -14.26
CA GLN A 145 22.61 -5.40 -15.61
C GLN A 145 22.90 -6.47 -16.68
N SER A 146 23.87 -7.35 -16.45
CA SER A 146 24.18 -8.44 -17.38
C SER A 146 23.03 -9.43 -17.54
N GLU A 147 22.33 -9.77 -16.45
CA GLU A 147 21.15 -10.63 -16.49
C GLU A 147 19.99 -9.97 -17.24
N LYS A 148 19.73 -8.69 -16.99
CA LYS A 148 18.69 -7.93 -17.71
C LYS A 148 18.96 -7.81 -19.21
N MET A 149 20.21 -7.59 -19.59
CA MET A 149 20.59 -7.56 -21.01
C MET A 149 20.34 -8.93 -21.67
N ARG A 150 20.72 -10.03 -21.01
CA ARG A 150 20.47 -11.39 -21.51
C ARG A 150 18.99 -11.74 -21.65
N SER A 151 18.13 -11.26 -20.75
CA SER A 151 16.70 -11.52 -20.82
C SER A 151 15.97 -10.67 -21.88
N LEU A 152 16.59 -9.60 -22.37
CA LEU A 152 16.07 -8.77 -23.47
C LEU A 152 16.52 -9.28 -24.86
N GLU A 153 17.63 -10.03 -24.92
CA GLU A 153 18.16 -10.62 -26.16
C GLU A 153 17.55 -11.97 -26.53
N GLY A 154 16.71 -12.56 -25.65
CA GLY A 154 15.97 -13.81 -25.88
C GLY A 154 14.48 -13.58 -26.05
#